data_AF-A0A7Y7QXQ7-F1
#
_entry.id   AF-A0A7Y7QXQ7-F1
#
_cell.length_a   1.000
_cell.length_b   1.000
_cell.length_c   1.000
_cell.angle_alpha   90.00
_cell.angle_beta   90.00
_cell.angle_gamma   90.00
#
_symmetry.space_group_name_H-M   'P 1'
#
loop_
_entity.id
_entity.type
_entity.pdbx_description
1 polymer ?
#
loop_
_entity_poly.entity_id
_entity_poly.type
_entity_poly.pdbx_seq_one_letter_code
_entity_poly.pdbx_strand_id
1 'polypeptide(L)'
;MTEAMCIDEPWGSHLRLEPRGGQPPVLVDQNGDEWGTVRDAFWFGFLNGRSDYGRIPPDRLDKVQSVLMAMLRRNVDEREIVMDIFEGNADHAWWVKQCLRSTGLIANASLTSEMLTSLGRSVLAMLVATEKTDRIGSNGTIPPKAELATLGTSLADRESRVAHIESKAAGWDRAFLRSQFANKAAVVLSAKSAGPIRVRQTVWILTFADEQRRDAFYDWLCTRLDRWDDWMGMAEDADANRLTHHLLSTMASTLN
;
A
#
# COMPACT_ATOMS: atom_id res chain seq x y z
N MET A 1 -30.90 11.30 9.21
CA MET A 1 -30.80 12.32 8.15
C MET A 1 -29.33 12.69 8.07
N THR A 2 -28.61 12.04 7.17
CA THR A 2 -27.16 12.22 7.01
C THR A 2 -26.99 13.45 6.13
N GLU A 3 -26.58 14.56 6.73
CA GLU A 3 -26.14 15.73 5.98
C GLU A 3 -25.01 15.25 5.05
N ALA A 4 -25.21 15.42 3.75
CA ALA A 4 -24.30 14.90 2.74
C ALA A 4 -22.95 15.61 2.93
N MET A 5 -21.98 14.90 3.51
CA MET A 5 -20.60 15.35 3.60
C MET A 5 -20.19 15.87 2.23
N CYS A 6 -19.90 17.18 2.16
CA CYS A 6 -19.66 17.87 0.90
C CYS A 6 -18.52 17.16 0.17
N ILE A 7 -18.81 16.67 -1.04
CA ILE A 7 -18.00 15.70 -1.79
C ILE A 7 -16.60 16.22 -2.16
N ASP A 8 -16.33 17.52 -1.92
CA ASP A 8 -15.09 18.23 -2.29
C ASP A 8 -14.19 18.62 -1.08
N GLU A 9 -14.56 18.29 0.16
CA GLU A 9 -13.74 18.64 1.32
C GLU A 9 -12.72 17.55 1.71
N PRO A 10 -11.55 17.95 2.26
CA PRO A 10 -10.60 17.02 2.87
C PRO A 10 -11.25 16.19 3.98
N TRP A 11 -10.99 14.89 4.00
CA TRP A 11 -11.46 13.99 5.05
C TRP A 11 -10.92 14.48 6.40
N GLY A 12 -11.83 14.65 7.35
CA GLY A 12 -11.54 15.21 8.67
C GLY A 12 -11.88 16.70 8.82
N SER A 13 -12.34 17.40 7.77
CA SER A 13 -12.85 18.78 7.90
C SER A 13 -14.02 18.91 8.88
N HIS A 14 -14.79 17.84 9.03
CA HIS A 14 -15.91 17.71 9.98
C HIS A 14 -15.47 17.40 11.42
N LEU A 15 -14.17 17.20 11.67
CA LEU A 15 -13.65 16.92 13.02
C LEU A 15 -13.18 18.21 13.67
N ARG A 16 -13.62 18.44 14.91
CA ARG A 16 -13.18 19.55 15.75
C ARG A 16 -12.22 19.05 16.83
N LEU A 17 -11.07 19.70 16.97
CA LEU A 17 -10.17 19.42 18.08
C LEU A 17 -10.64 20.18 19.33
N GLU A 18 -10.97 19.45 20.39
CA GLU A 18 -11.42 20.02 21.66
C GLU A 18 -10.36 19.86 22.76
N PRO A 19 -9.96 20.97 23.43
CA PRO A 19 -9.02 20.90 24.53
C PRO A 19 -9.68 20.26 25.77
N ARG A 20 -8.98 19.34 26.41
CA ARG A 20 -9.36 18.74 27.70
C ARG A 20 -8.38 19.23 28.76
N GLY A 21 -8.87 19.89 29.80
CA GLY A 21 -8.02 20.40 30.88
C GLY A 21 -7.21 19.28 31.53
N GLY A 22 -5.89 19.27 31.34
CA GLY A 22 -4.98 18.26 31.91
C GLY A 22 -4.93 16.91 31.18
N GLN A 23 -5.59 16.77 30.03
CA GLN A 23 -5.57 15.56 29.20
C GLN A 23 -5.22 15.92 27.74
N PRO A 24 -4.79 14.94 26.93
CA PRO A 24 -4.63 15.15 25.50
C PRO A 24 -5.95 15.66 24.88
N PRO A 25 -5.89 16.58 23.90
CA PRO A 25 -7.08 17.03 23.20
C PRO A 25 -7.72 15.86 22.44
N VAL A 26 -9.05 15.89 22.32
CA VAL A 26 -9.83 14.87 21.62
C VAL A 26 -10.41 15.44 20.34
N LEU A 27 -10.59 14.59 19.32
CA LEU A 27 -11.32 14.95 18.11
C LEU A 27 -12.79 14.65 18.33
N VAL A 28 -13.67 15.60 18.04
CA VAL A 28 -15.12 15.46 18.16
C VAL A 28 -15.73 15.61 16.79
N ASP A 29 -16.58 14.67 16.37
CA ASP A 29 -17.30 14.77 15.10
C ASP A 29 -18.62 15.54 15.22
N GLN A 30 -19.32 15.67 14.09
CA GLN A 30 -20.61 16.38 14.00
C GLN A 30 -21.73 15.73 14.83
N ASN A 31 -21.62 14.44 15.16
CA ASN A 31 -22.59 13.73 16.00
C ASN A 31 -22.26 13.87 17.49
N GLY A 32 -21.10 14.44 17.83
CA GLY A 32 -20.59 14.55 19.19
C GLY A 32 -19.78 13.35 19.64
N ASP A 33 -19.44 12.41 18.75
CA ASP A 33 -18.61 11.26 19.10
C ASP A 33 -17.14 11.68 19.24
N GLU A 34 -16.46 11.13 20.24
CA GLU A 34 -15.07 11.45 20.59
C GLU A 34 -14.09 10.40 20.02
N TRP A 35 -13.02 10.90 19.40
CA TRP A 35 -12.01 10.10 18.71
C TRP A 35 -10.60 10.46 19.19
N GLY A 36 -9.77 9.45 19.40
CA GLY A 36 -8.36 9.64 19.77
C GLY A 36 -7.51 10.13 18.60
N THR A 37 -7.85 9.74 17.37
CA THR A 37 -7.16 10.13 16.14
C THR A 37 -8.13 10.24 14.96
N VAL A 38 -7.71 10.92 13.90
CA VAL A 38 -8.46 10.97 12.63
C VAL A 38 -8.60 9.58 11.98
N ARG A 39 -7.69 8.65 12.29
CA ARG A 39 -7.75 7.24 11.88
C ARG A 39 -8.82 6.47 12.65
N ASP A 40 -8.99 6.76 13.94
CA ASP A 40 -10.06 6.19 14.77
C ASP A 40 -11.43 6.66 14.31
N ALA A 41 -11.58 7.96 14.04
CA ALA A 41 -12.81 8.53 13.48
C ALA A 41 -13.18 7.86 12.14
N PHE A 42 -12.18 7.62 11.29
CA PHE A 42 -12.39 6.91 10.03
C PHE A 42 -12.76 5.43 10.21
N TRP A 43 -12.00 4.68 11.01
CA TRP A 43 -12.25 3.25 11.15
C TRP A 43 -13.54 2.95 11.90
N PHE A 44 -13.74 3.56 13.07
CA PHE A 44 -14.88 3.27 13.93
C PHE A 44 -16.12 4.06 13.55
N GLY A 45 -15.98 5.37 13.33
CA GLY A 45 -17.12 6.24 13.01
C GLY A 45 -17.60 6.08 11.58
N PHE A 46 -16.69 6.10 10.61
CA PHE A 46 -17.07 6.13 9.19
C PHE A 46 -17.25 4.74 8.57
N LEU A 47 -16.28 3.84 8.76
CA LEU A 47 -16.36 2.49 8.21
C LEU A 47 -17.19 1.52 9.05
N ASN A 48 -17.56 1.89 10.29
CA ASN A 48 -18.12 0.98 11.29
C ASN A 48 -17.26 -0.28 11.49
N GLY A 49 -15.93 -0.09 11.44
CA GLY A 49 -14.93 -1.13 11.58
C GLY A 49 -15.00 -1.79 12.96
N ARG A 50 -14.69 -3.09 13.00
CA ARG A 50 -14.63 -3.82 14.27
C ARG A 50 -13.35 -3.45 15.02
N SER A 51 -13.45 -3.38 16.34
CA SER A 51 -12.28 -3.26 17.20
C SER A 51 -11.80 -4.64 17.64
N ASP A 52 -10.49 -4.77 17.79
CA ASP A 52 -9.90 -5.80 18.65
C ASP A 52 -9.49 -5.09 19.94
N TYR A 53 -10.13 -5.42 21.05
CA TYR A 53 -9.89 -4.80 22.36
C TYR A 53 -9.97 -3.25 22.35
N GLY A 54 -10.94 -2.70 21.61
CA GLY A 54 -11.15 -1.25 21.54
C GLY A 54 -10.09 -0.49 20.70
N ARG A 55 -9.25 -1.20 19.94
CA ARG A 55 -8.26 -0.61 19.04
C ARG A 55 -8.47 -1.08 17.61
N ILE A 56 -8.00 -0.25 16.67
CA ILE A 56 -7.91 -0.64 15.28
C ILE A 56 -6.86 -1.76 15.20
N PRO A 57 -7.18 -2.92 14.62
CA PRO A 57 -6.16 -3.94 14.42
C PRO A 57 -5.06 -3.38 13.46
N PRO A 58 -3.77 -3.62 13.75
CA PRO A 58 -2.67 -2.86 13.16
C PRO A 58 -2.60 -2.95 11.63
N ASP A 59 -3.03 -4.06 11.04
CA ASP A 59 -2.97 -4.32 9.59
C ASP A 59 -4.19 -3.80 8.81
N ARG A 60 -5.28 -3.41 9.50
CA ARG A 60 -6.58 -3.20 8.85
C ARG A 60 -6.64 -1.93 8.02
N LEU A 61 -6.16 -0.82 8.56
CA LEU A 61 -6.10 0.42 7.81
C LEU A 61 -5.05 0.38 6.69
N ASP A 62 -3.98 -0.40 6.87
CA ASP A 62 -2.96 -0.58 5.83
C ASP A 62 -3.52 -1.40 4.65
N LYS A 63 -4.36 -2.39 4.92
CA LYS A 63 -5.12 -3.10 3.87
C LYS A 63 -6.10 -2.19 3.15
N VAL A 64 -6.86 -1.36 3.89
CA VAL A 64 -7.76 -0.37 3.28
C VAL A 64 -6.97 0.61 2.40
N GLN A 65 -5.88 1.18 2.91
CA GLN A 65 -4.99 2.05 2.15
C GLN A 65 -4.50 1.35 0.88
N SER A 66 -4.02 0.11 0.99
CA SER A 66 -3.51 -0.67 -0.15
C SER A 66 -4.58 -0.95 -1.21
N VAL A 67 -5.82 -1.22 -0.80
CA VAL A 67 -6.95 -1.37 -1.74
C VAL A 67 -7.24 -0.04 -2.44
N LEU A 68 -7.32 1.08 -1.73
CA LEU A 68 -7.57 2.40 -2.33
C LEU A 68 -6.44 2.80 -3.30
N MET A 69 -5.20 2.45 -2.98
CA MET A 69 -4.02 2.64 -3.83
C MET A 69 -4.08 1.79 -5.10
N ALA A 70 -4.46 0.52 -5.00
CA ALA A 70 -4.67 -0.35 -6.15
C ALA A 70 -5.78 0.20 -7.07
N MET A 71 -6.86 0.70 -6.48
CA MET A 71 -7.99 1.33 -7.21
C MET A 71 -7.58 2.63 -7.90
N LEU A 72 -6.66 3.42 -7.32
CA LEU A 72 -6.13 4.64 -7.93
C LEU A 72 -5.37 4.35 -9.24
N ARG A 73 -4.72 3.18 -9.35
CA ARG A 73 -3.89 2.81 -10.52
C ARG A 73 -4.66 2.28 -11.73
N ARG A 74 -5.96 2.06 -11.61
CA ARG A 74 -6.90 1.66 -12.70
C ARG A 74 -6.59 0.34 -13.44
N ASN A 75 -5.56 -0.42 -13.07
CA ASN A 75 -5.06 -1.61 -13.81
C ASN A 75 -4.80 -2.86 -12.93
N VAL A 76 -5.37 -2.93 -11.72
CA VAL A 76 -5.18 -4.09 -10.83
C VAL A 76 -6.42 -4.98 -10.87
N ASP A 77 -6.22 -6.28 -11.13
CA ASP A 77 -7.30 -7.27 -11.14
C ASP A 77 -7.84 -7.53 -9.72
N GLU A 78 -9.12 -7.80 -9.58
CA GLU A 78 -9.73 -8.16 -8.29
C GLU A 78 -9.10 -9.42 -7.67
N ARG A 79 -8.75 -10.42 -8.49
CA ARG A 79 -8.06 -11.63 -8.03
C ARG A 79 -6.68 -11.32 -7.50
N GLU A 80 -5.99 -10.37 -8.13
CA GLU A 80 -4.69 -9.91 -7.68
C GLU A 80 -4.80 -9.25 -6.30
N ILE A 81 -5.80 -8.39 -6.10
CA ILE A 81 -6.08 -7.77 -4.79
C ILE A 81 -6.32 -8.85 -3.73
N VAL A 82 -7.14 -9.85 -4.03
CA VAL A 82 -7.44 -10.97 -3.10
C VAL A 82 -6.16 -11.71 -2.73
N MET A 83 -5.33 -12.06 -3.71
CA MET A 83 -4.09 -12.81 -3.46
C MET A 83 -3.03 -11.97 -2.74
N ASP A 84 -2.82 -10.73 -3.19
CA ASP A 84 -1.71 -9.90 -2.74
C ASP A 84 -1.97 -9.19 -1.40
N ILE A 85 -3.16 -8.62 -1.23
CA ILE A 85 -3.50 -7.78 -0.07
C ILE A 85 -4.17 -8.61 1.03
N PHE A 86 -4.96 -9.60 0.63
CA PHE A 86 -5.75 -10.42 1.55
C PHE A 86 -5.23 -11.85 1.71
N GLU A 87 -4.04 -12.16 1.17
CA GLU A 87 -3.40 -13.48 1.27
C GLU A 87 -4.33 -14.63 0.82
N GLY A 88 -5.15 -14.38 -0.19
CA GLY A 88 -6.13 -15.33 -0.72
C GLY A 88 -7.49 -15.34 -0.01
N ASN A 89 -7.70 -14.52 1.03
CA ASN A 89 -8.97 -14.44 1.74
C ASN A 89 -10.01 -13.61 0.97
N ALA A 90 -10.74 -14.28 0.08
CA ALA A 90 -11.76 -13.66 -0.77
C ALA A 90 -12.94 -13.06 0.03
N ASP A 91 -13.37 -13.69 1.13
CA ASP A 91 -14.48 -13.20 1.95
C ASP A 91 -14.15 -11.86 2.62
N HIS A 92 -12.92 -11.73 3.12
CA HIS A 92 -12.44 -10.50 3.72
C HIS A 92 -12.26 -9.40 2.66
N ALA A 93 -11.70 -9.74 1.50
CA ALA A 93 -11.56 -8.81 0.38
C ALA A 93 -12.93 -8.28 -0.07
N TRP A 94 -13.91 -9.18 -0.19
CA TRP A 94 -15.29 -8.82 -0.52
C TRP A 94 -15.90 -7.91 0.54
N TRP A 95 -15.77 -8.24 1.83
CA TRP A 95 -16.29 -7.40 2.91
C TRP A 95 -15.71 -5.98 2.87
N VAL A 96 -14.37 -5.85 2.75
CA VAL A 96 -13.72 -4.54 2.62
C VAL A 96 -14.28 -3.78 1.41
N LYS A 97 -14.37 -4.42 0.25
CA LYS A 97 -14.90 -3.79 -0.97
C LYS A 97 -16.35 -3.32 -0.79
N GLN A 98 -17.19 -4.09 -0.11
CA GLN A 98 -18.57 -3.67 0.19
C GLN A 98 -18.61 -2.48 1.15
N CYS A 99 -17.78 -2.47 2.20
CA CYS A 99 -17.67 -1.32 3.09
C CYS A 99 -17.23 -0.05 2.34
N LEU A 100 -16.25 -0.15 1.44
CA LEU A 100 -15.80 0.98 0.62
C LEU A 100 -16.89 1.47 -0.35
N ARG A 101 -17.71 0.56 -0.89
CA ARG A 101 -18.87 0.91 -1.74
C ARG A 101 -19.99 1.57 -0.96
N SER A 102 -20.38 0.98 0.17
CA SER A 102 -21.50 1.48 0.97
C SER A 102 -21.23 2.86 1.55
N THR A 103 -19.96 3.19 1.78
CA THR A 103 -19.51 4.51 2.25
C THR A 103 -19.22 5.49 1.11
N GLY A 104 -19.37 5.08 -0.15
CA GLY A 104 -19.15 5.94 -1.32
C GLY A 104 -17.68 6.27 -1.58
N LEU A 105 -16.72 5.53 -1.01
CA LEU A 105 -15.28 5.70 -1.28
C LEU A 105 -14.90 5.18 -2.67
N ILE A 106 -15.62 4.17 -3.15
CA ILE A 106 -15.48 3.66 -4.51
C ILE A 106 -16.83 3.70 -5.23
N ALA A 107 -16.78 3.92 -6.54
CA ALA A 107 -17.98 4.03 -7.37
C ALA A 107 -18.76 2.70 -7.43
N ASN A 108 -20.09 2.80 -7.49
CA ASN A 108 -20.99 1.65 -7.60
C ASN A 108 -21.10 1.09 -9.04
N ALA A 109 -20.69 1.84 -10.06
CA ALA A 109 -20.87 1.46 -11.47
C ALA A 109 -19.56 1.01 -12.14
N SER A 110 -19.61 -0.06 -12.95
CA SER A 110 -18.47 -0.59 -13.71
C SER A 110 -18.14 0.20 -14.99
N LEU A 111 -18.70 1.41 -15.18
CA LEU A 111 -18.66 2.14 -16.46
C LEU A 111 -17.87 3.45 -16.41
N THR A 112 -17.43 3.92 -15.24
CA THR A 112 -16.58 5.10 -15.13
C THR A 112 -15.14 4.72 -14.86
N SER A 113 -14.23 5.28 -15.66
CA SER A 113 -12.77 5.20 -15.53
C SER A 113 -12.25 5.56 -14.13
N GLU A 114 -13.09 6.14 -13.26
CA GLU A 114 -12.76 6.47 -11.88
C GLU A 114 -13.43 5.48 -10.92
N MET A 115 -12.71 4.42 -10.53
CA MET A 115 -13.17 3.52 -9.48
C MET A 115 -13.16 4.19 -8.09
N LEU A 116 -12.26 5.16 -7.88
CA LEU A 116 -12.10 5.89 -6.62
C LEU A 116 -12.80 7.24 -6.70
N THR A 117 -13.70 7.54 -5.74
CA THR A 117 -14.42 8.82 -5.69
C THR A 117 -13.52 9.95 -5.16
N SER A 118 -13.95 11.21 -5.22
CA SER A 118 -13.25 12.33 -4.57
C SER A 118 -13.08 12.09 -3.07
N LEU A 119 -14.13 11.58 -2.41
CA LEU A 119 -14.07 11.17 -1.01
C LEU A 119 -13.07 10.03 -0.79
N GLY A 120 -13.05 9.02 -1.68
CA GLY A 120 -12.06 7.95 -1.64
C GLY A 120 -10.62 8.46 -1.74
N ARG A 121 -10.37 9.43 -2.64
CA ARG A 121 -9.06 10.11 -2.77
C ARG A 121 -8.69 10.91 -1.53
N SER A 122 -9.67 11.61 -0.95
CA SER A 122 -9.52 12.41 0.26
C SER A 122 -9.16 11.56 1.48
N VAL A 123 -9.87 10.44 1.67
CA VAL A 123 -9.56 9.44 2.69
C VAL A 123 -8.19 8.82 2.45
N LEU A 124 -7.86 8.46 1.21
CA LEU A 124 -6.54 7.93 0.88
C LEU A 124 -5.43 8.92 1.24
N ALA A 125 -5.60 10.20 0.92
CA ALA A 125 -4.66 11.25 1.30
C ALA A 125 -4.49 11.35 2.83
N MET A 126 -5.58 11.24 3.60
CA MET A 126 -5.49 11.18 5.06
C MET A 126 -4.73 9.93 5.53
N LEU A 127 -5.03 8.75 4.99
CA LEU A 127 -4.37 7.50 5.42
C LEU A 127 -2.87 7.56 5.16
N VAL A 128 -2.46 8.15 4.05
CA VAL A 128 -1.07 8.41 3.68
C VAL A 128 -0.42 9.43 4.61
N ALA A 129 -1.08 10.56 4.86
CA ALA A 129 -0.53 11.62 5.73
C ALA A 129 -0.40 11.17 7.19
N THR A 130 -1.23 10.20 7.59
CA THR A 130 -1.28 9.64 8.94
C THR A 130 -0.65 8.26 9.04
N GLU A 131 -0.04 7.78 7.95
CA GLU A 131 0.81 6.59 7.94
C GLU A 131 1.99 6.93 8.85
N LYS A 132 1.84 6.56 10.13
CA LYS A 132 2.86 6.83 11.13
C LYS A 132 4.12 6.11 10.73
N THR A 133 5.20 6.86 10.80
CA THR A 133 6.59 6.45 11.02
C THR A 133 6.74 5.60 12.29
N ASP A 134 5.88 4.61 12.56
CA ASP A 134 6.13 3.56 13.57
C ASP A 134 7.24 2.60 13.09
N ARG A 135 7.80 2.87 11.90
CA ARG A 135 9.09 2.36 11.41
C ARG A 135 10.33 2.94 12.12
N ILE A 136 10.20 3.63 13.27
CA ILE A 136 11.33 3.97 14.15
C ILE A 136 11.85 2.65 14.75
N GLY A 137 12.62 1.94 13.94
CA GLY A 137 13.11 0.59 14.20
C GLY A 137 13.73 -0.03 12.94
N SER A 138 13.19 0.28 11.75
CA SER A 138 13.84 -0.03 10.48
C SER A 138 14.66 1.18 10.03
N ASN A 139 15.96 1.16 10.30
CA ASN A 139 16.91 2.00 9.58
C ASN A 139 16.85 1.58 8.10
N GLY A 140 15.96 2.22 7.34
CA GLY A 140 15.49 1.71 6.07
C GLY A 140 14.63 2.69 5.27
N THR A 141 15.17 3.77 4.71
CA THR A 141 14.36 4.80 4.01
C THR A 141 13.83 4.29 2.66
N ILE A 142 12.75 3.49 2.68
CA ILE A 142 11.82 3.39 1.54
C ILE A 142 10.85 4.57 1.64
N PRO A 143 10.53 5.26 0.52
CA PRO A 143 9.48 6.26 0.49
C PRO A 143 8.12 5.73 0.97
N PRO A 144 7.21 6.60 1.46
CA PRO A 144 5.84 6.23 1.79
C PRO A 144 5.09 5.60 0.60
N LYS A 145 4.10 4.74 0.85
CA LYS A 145 3.35 4.02 -0.20
C LYS A 145 2.76 4.96 -1.27
N ALA A 146 2.35 6.17 -0.88
CA ALA A 146 1.84 7.19 -1.79
C ALA A 146 2.86 7.71 -2.80
N GLU A 147 4.08 8.00 -2.33
CA GLU A 147 5.15 8.45 -3.21
C GLU A 147 5.51 7.33 -4.19
N LEU A 148 5.63 6.10 -3.69
CA LEU A 148 5.90 4.92 -4.51
C LEU A 148 4.85 4.68 -5.60
N ALA A 149 3.58 4.97 -5.34
CA ALA A 149 2.52 4.71 -6.32
C ALA A 149 2.36 5.73 -7.42
N THR A 150 2.89 6.93 -7.22
CA THR A 150 2.95 7.97 -8.25
C THR A 150 4.31 7.98 -8.94
N LEU A 151 5.29 7.25 -8.41
CA LEU A 151 6.62 7.13 -9.00
C LEU A 151 6.55 6.43 -10.36
N GLY A 152 6.95 7.15 -11.41
CA GLY A 152 6.98 6.62 -12.77
C GLY A 152 5.65 6.61 -13.51
N THR A 153 4.55 7.11 -12.93
CA THR A 153 3.24 7.17 -13.61
C THR A 153 3.18 8.24 -14.70
N SER A 154 4.07 9.22 -14.68
CA SER A 154 4.17 10.30 -15.68
C SER A 154 4.98 9.93 -16.93
N LEU A 155 5.67 8.78 -16.91
CA LEU A 155 6.55 8.34 -17.99
C LEU A 155 5.84 7.26 -18.84
N ALA A 156 5.51 7.62 -20.09
CA ALA A 156 4.80 6.74 -21.02
C ALA A 156 5.69 5.58 -21.51
N ASP A 157 6.99 5.84 -21.71
CA ASP A 157 7.95 4.82 -22.13
C ASP A 157 8.34 3.91 -20.97
N ARG A 158 8.29 2.60 -21.23
CA ARG A 158 8.56 1.54 -20.25
C ARG A 158 10.00 1.62 -19.72
N GLU A 159 10.98 1.73 -20.60
CA GLU A 159 12.38 1.72 -20.18
C GLU A 159 12.74 2.98 -19.39
N SER A 160 12.21 4.13 -19.82
CA SER A 160 12.35 5.41 -19.11
C SER A 160 11.74 5.35 -17.70
N ARG A 161 10.56 4.72 -17.55
CA ARG A 161 9.92 4.49 -16.25
C ARG A 161 10.78 3.60 -15.37
N VAL A 162 11.23 2.46 -15.90
CA VAL A 162 12.06 1.49 -15.17
C VAL A 162 13.39 2.13 -14.73
N ALA A 163 14.08 2.84 -15.62
CA ALA A 163 15.33 3.53 -15.32
C ALA A 163 15.15 4.63 -14.24
N HIS A 164 14.04 5.35 -14.28
CA HIS A 164 13.71 6.33 -13.24
C HIS A 164 13.54 5.68 -11.87
N ILE A 165 12.82 4.56 -11.83
CA ILE A 165 12.60 3.78 -10.59
C ILE A 165 13.93 3.22 -10.08
N GLU A 166 14.77 2.64 -10.95
CA GLU A 166 16.09 2.12 -10.59
C GLU A 166 17.01 3.21 -10.03
N SER A 167 17.01 4.40 -10.63
CA SER A 167 17.79 5.55 -10.16
C SER A 167 17.41 5.95 -8.72
N LYS A 168 16.10 5.93 -8.40
CA LYS A 168 15.62 6.21 -7.03
C LYS A 168 15.90 5.05 -6.08
N ALA A 169 15.64 3.82 -6.51
CA ALA A 169 15.82 2.59 -5.75
C ALA A 169 17.29 2.32 -5.35
N ALA A 170 18.26 2.84 -6.11
CA ALA A 170 19.66 2.81 -5.75
C ALA A 170 19.96 3.51 -4.41
N GLY A 171 19.22 4.58 -4.10
CA GLY A 171 19.34 5.33 -2.85
C GLY A 171 18.68 4.63 -1.65
N TRP A 172 17.69 3.78 -1.90
CA TRP A 172 16.92 3.12 -0.85
C TRP A 172 17.78 2.11 -0.09
N ASP A 173 17.43 1.90 1.17
CA ASP A 173 18.10 0.93 2.02
C ASP A 173 17.75 -0.51 1.62
N ARG A 174 16.55 -0.70 1.06
CA ARG A 174 16.12 -1.97 0.49
C ARG A 174 15.31 -1.76 -0.79
N ALA A 175 15.57 -2.58 -1.79
CA ALA A 175 14.95 -2.48 -3.11
C ALA A 175 15.13 -3.75 -3.95
N PHE A 176 14.15 -4.03 -4.81
CA PHE A 176 14.33 -4.95 -5.93
C PHE A 176 15.17 -4.28 -7.02
N LEU A 177 16.09 -5.01 -7.63
CA LEU A 177 16.96 -4.52 -8.70
C LEU A 177 17.12 -5.59 -9.77
N ARG A 178 17.23 -5.16 -11.04
CA ARG A 178 17.75 -6.02 -12.11
C ARG A 178 19.23 -6.28 -11.87
N SER A 179 19.65 -7.52 -12.09
CA SER A 179 21.05 -7.93 -11.95
C SER A 179 21.37 -9.11 -12.88
N GLN A 180 22.63 -9.54 -12.83
CA GLN A 180 23.08 -10.80 -13.41
C GLN A 180 23.75 -11.62 -12.31
N PHE A 181 23.38 -12.90 -12.23
CA PHE A 181 23.93 -13.85 -11.26
C PHE A 181 24.36 -15.12 -11.97
N ALA A 182 25.64 -15.47 -11.86
CA ALA A 182 26.22 -16.63 -12.54
C ALA A 182 25.87 -16.70 -14.05
N ASN A 183 26.03 -15.57 -14.76
CA ASN A 183 25.68 -15.39 -16.17
C ASN A 183 24.20 -15.60 -16.53
N LYS A 184 23.30 -15.59 -15.54
CA LYS A 184 21.85 -15.61 -15.75
C LYS A 184 21.25 -14.26 -15.42
N ALA A 185 20.24 -13.86 -16.19
CA ALA A 185 19.43 -12.70 -15.88
C ALA A 185 18.73 -12.93 -14.52
N ALA A 186 18.80 -11.97 -13.61
CA ALA A 186 18.24 -12.13 -12.27
C ALA A 186 17.55 -10.85 -11.79
N VAL A 187 16.56 -11.01 -10.92
CA VAL A 187 16.08 -9.93 -10.04
C VAL A 187 16.52 -10.25 -8.63
N VAL A 188 17.13 -9.28 -7.97
CA VAL A 188 17.63 -9.41 -6.60
C VAL A 188 16.89 -8.46 -5.70
N LEU A 189 16.54 -8.92 -4.50
CA LEU A 189 16.17 -8.05 -3.40
C LEU A 189 17.45 -7.74 -2.63
N SER A 190 17.78 -6.46 -2.58
CA SER A 190 18.98 -5.97 -1.96
C SER A 190 18.62 -5.16 -0.73
N ALA A 191 19.27 -5.40 0.40
CA ALA A 191 19.05 -4.68 1.66
C ALA A 191 20.39 -4.25 2.30
N LYS A 192 20.46 -3.06 2.88
CA LYS A 192 21.62 -2.61 3.66
C LYS A 192 21.60 -3.31 5.02
N SER A 193 22.73 -3.93 5.36
CA SER A 193 22.92 -4.56 6.67
C SER A 193 22.78 -3.55 7.81
N ALA A 194 22.20 -4.00 8.93
CA ALA A 194 22.02 -3.20 10.14
C ALA A 194 23.31 -2.98 10.96
N GLY A 195 24.46 -3.48 10.46
CA GLY A 195 25.75 -3.39 11.15
C GLY A 195 26.39 -1.99 11.08
N PRO A 196 27.47 -1.77 11.84
CA PRO A 196 28.21 -0.48 11.86
C PRO A 196 28.77 -0.11 10.48
N ILE A 197 29.05 -1.12 9.63
CA ILE A 197 29.35 -0.93 8.21
C ILE A 197 28.10 -1.37 7.44
N ARG A 198 27.39 -0.41 6.84
CA ARG A 198 26.17 -0.65 6.05
C ARG A 198 26.51 -1.20 4.67
N VAL A 199 26.93 -2.46 4.61
CA VAL A 199 27.13 -3.17 3.35
C VAL A 199 25.77 -3.58 2.79
N ARG A 200 25.60 -3.42 1.48
CA ARG A 200 24.42 -3.86 0.75
C ARG A 200 24.52 -5.36 0.47
N GLN A 201 23.59 -6.13 1.02
CA GLN A 201 23.52 -7.59 0.92
C GLN A 201 22.36 -8.00 0.01
N THR A 202 22.47 -9.17 -0.61
CA THR A 202 21.35 -9.78 -1.36
C THR A 202 20.60 -10.70 -0.40
N VAL A 203 19.33 -10.41 -0.15
CA VAL A 203 18.47 -11.18 0.78
C VAL A 203 17.53 -12.12 0.05
N TRP A 204 17.25 -11.88 -1.23
CA TRP A 204 16.48 -12.76 -2.10
C TRP A 204 16.95 -12.62 -3.54
N ILE A 205 16.86 -13.71 -4.30
CA ILE A 205 17.23 -13.75 -5.72
C ILE A 205 16.28 -14.66 -6.49
N LEU A 206 15.89 -14.22 -7.68
CA LEU A 206 15.19 -15.03 -8.66
C LEU A 206 15.90 -14.94 -10.01
N THR A 207 16.32 -16.09 -10.54
CA THR A 207 17.00 -16.18 -11.84
C THR A 207 16.03 -16.55 -12.95
N PHE A 208 16.28 -16.01 -14.14
CA PHE A 208 15.47 -16.20 -15.34
C PHE A 208 16.30 -16.86 -16.45
N ALA A 209 15.60 -17.41 -17.45
CA ALA A 209 16.23 -18.04 -18.61
C ALA A 209 16.92 -17.00 -19.52
N ASP A 210 16.36 -15.80 -19.62
CA ASP A 210 16.81 -14.73 -20.52
C ASP A 210 16.47 -13.35 -19.92
N GLU A 211 17.06 -12.29 -20.48
CA GLU A 211 16.85 -10.91 -20.03
C GLU A 211 15.43 -10.42 -20.30
N GLN A 212 14.79 -10.90 -21.36
CA GLN A 212 13.43 -10.50 -21.72
C GLN A 212 12.41 -10.91 -20.63
N ARG A 213 12.53 -12.13 -20.09
CA ARG A 213 11.69 -12.62 -18.99
C ARG A 213 11.99 -11.89 -17.68
N ARG A 214 13.27 -11.64 -17.37
CA ARG A 214 13.67 -10.82 -16.21
C ARG A 214 13.04 -9.44 -16.29
N ASP A 215 13.14 -8.78 -17.45
CA ASP A 215 12.63 -7.42 -17.63
C ASP A 215 11.11 -7.39 -17.61
N ALA A 216 10.42 -8.38 -18.19
CA ALA A 216 8.97 -8.51 -18.07
C ALA A 216 8.52 -8.65 -16.60
N PHE A 217 9.19 -9.50 -15.84
CA PHE A 217 8.95 -9.65 -14.40
C PHE A 217 9.25 -8.37 -13.62
N TYR A 218 10.37 -7.70 -13.93
CA TYR A 218 10.75 -6.47 -13.24
C TYR A 218 9.79 -5.31 -13.52
N ASP A 219 9.30 -5.16 -14.75
CA ASP A 219 8.24 -4.18 -15.06
C ASP A 219 6.93 -4.51 -14.32
N TRP A 220 6.57 -5.78 -14.21
CA TRP A 220 5.45 -6.22 -13.38
C TRP A 220 5.64 -5.82 -11.90
N LEU A 221 6.85 -5.93 -11.34
CA LEU A 221 7.17 -5.41 -10.01
C LEU A 221 7.08 -3.88 -9.94
N CYS A 222 7.62 -3.16 -10.93
CA CYS A 222 7.65 -1.70 -10.96
C CYS A 222 6.25 -1.07 -11.07
N THR A 223 5.28 -1.77 -11.65
CA THR A 223 3.87 -1.31 -11.64
C THR A 223 3.20 -1.46 -10.26
N ARG A 224 3.87 -2.11 -9.30
CA ARG A 224 3.39 -2.46 -7.95
C ARG A 224 4.30 -1.91 -6.83
N LEU A 225 4.91 -0.75 -7.06
CA LEU A 225 5.91 -0.17 -6.15
C LEU A 225 5.45 0.06 -4.70
N ASP A 226 4.18 0.40 -4.48
CA ASP A 226 3.60 0.57 -3.13
C ASP A 226 3.58 -0.74 -2.31
N ARG A 227 3.62 -1.89 -2.98
CA ARG A 227 3.63 -3.23 -2.36
C ARG A 227 5.03 -3.70 -2.01
N TRP A 228 6.06 -3.02 -2.53
CA TRP A 228 7.44 -3.43 -2.34
C TRP A 228 7.82 -3.53 -0.87
N ASP A 229 7.39 -2.60 -0.03
CA ASP A 229 7.70 -2.66 1.41
C ASP A 229 7.08 -3.90 2.08
N ASP A 230 5.81 -4.19 1.79
CA ASP A 230 5.11 -5.36 2.32
C ASP A 230 5.79 -6.66 1.87
N TRP A 231 6.14 -6.74 0.58
CA TRP A 231 6.87 -7.89 0.02
C TRP A 231 8.27 -8.06 0.62
N MET A 232 8.98 -6.95 0.87
CA MET A 232 10.28 -6.98 1.52
C MET A 232 10.17 -7.49 2.97
N GLY A 233 9.14 -7.08 3.70
CA GLY A 233 8.85 -7.63 5.04
C GLY A 233 8.67 -9.14 5.02
N MET A 234 8.00 -9.70 4.01
CA MET A 234 7.84 -11.15 3.88
C MET A 234 9.16 -11.92 3.74
N ALA A 235 10.17 -11.32 3.10
CA ALA A 235 11.50 -11.93 2.95
C ALA A 235 12.32 -11.87 4.24
N GLU A 236 12.09 -10.86 5.09
CA GLU A 236 12.78 -10.69 6.38
C GLU A 236 12.19 -11.60 7.46
N ASP A 237 10.86 -11.78 7.49
CA ASP A 237 10.15 -12.44 8.59
C ASP A 237 10.12 -13.98 8.51
N ALA A 238 10.10 -14.57 7.31
CA ALA A 238 9.57 -15.95 7.16
C ALA A 238 10.17 -16.78 6.00
N ASP A 239 11.48 -16.70 5.77
CA ASP A 239 12.20 -17.44 4.72
C ASP A 239 11.93 -16.89 3.30
N ALA A 240 12.99 -16.75 2.50
CA ALA A 240 12.98 -16.25 1.12
C ALA A 240 11.98 -17.00 0.21
N ASN A 241 11.62 -18.23 0.59
CA ASN A 241 10.61 -19.04 -0.08
C ASN A 241 9.19 -18.44 0.01
N ARG A 242 8.81 -17.81 1.13
CA ARG A 242 7.48 -17.20 1.29
C ARG A 242 7.29 -16.07 0.28
N LEU A 243 8.29 -15.20 0.13
CA LEU A 243 8.25 -14.13 -0.88
C LEU A 243 8.12 -14.71 -2.29
N THR A 244 8.91 -15.73 -2.64
CA THR A 244 8.83 -16.38 -3.95
C THR A 244 7.43 -16.94 -4.22
N HIS A 245 6.86 -17.69 -3.27
CA HIS A 245 5.52 -18.25 -3.40
C HIS A 245 4.46 -17.17 -3.52
N HIS A 246 4.57 -16.10 -2.74
CA HIS A 246 3.66 -14.96 -2.79
C HIS A 246 3.67 -14.30 -4.17
N LEU A 247 4.85 -13.92 -4.68
CA LEU A 247 4.99 -13.27 -5.99
C LEU A 247 4.47 -14.17 -7.12
N LEU A 248 4.78 -15.47 -7.10
CA LEU A 248 4.28 -16.41 -8.11
C LEU A 248 2.75 -16.57 -8.05
N SER A 249 2.17 -16.64 -6.85
CA SER A 249 0.71 -16.77 -6.67
C SER A 249 -0.01 -15.49 -7.13
N THR A 250 0.52 -14.32 -6.77
CA THR A 250 -0.01 -13.03 -7.20
C THR A 250 0.10 -12.88 -8.71
N MET A 251 1.24 -13.20 -9.33
CA MET A 251 1.36 -13.19 -10.79
C MET A 251 0.39 -14.15 -11.46
N ALA A 252 0.28 -15.40 -10.97
CA ALA A 252 -0.62 -16.39 -11.55
C ALA A 252 -2.09 -15.93 -11.53
N SER A 253 -2.48 -15.16 -10.52
CA SER A 253 -3.84 -14.60 -10.43
C SER A 253 -4.17 -13.58 -11.55
N THR A 254 -3.13 -13.00 -12.19
CA THR A 254 -3.27 -12.00 -13.27
C THR A 254 -3.31 -12.58 -14.68
N LEU A 255 -3.12 -13.89 -14.86
CA LEU A 255 -2.95 -14.53 -16.16
C LEU A 255 -4.25 -15.07 -16.82
N ASN A 256 -5.42 -14.83 -16.22
CA ASN A 256 -6.71 -15.44 -16.64
C ASN A 256 -7.76 -14.41 -17.07
#